data_AF-A0A3R7F2X0-F1
#
_entry.id   AF-A0A3R7F2X0-F1
#
_cell.length_a   1.000
_cell.length_b   1.000
_cell.length_c   1.000
_cell.angle_alpha   90.00
_cell.angle_beta   90.00
_cell.angle_gamma   90.00
#
_symmetry.space_group_name_H-M   'P 1'
#
loop_
_entity.id
_entity.type
_entity.pdbx_description
1 polymer ?
#
loop_
_entity_poly.entity_id
_entity_poly.type
_entity_poly.pdbx_seq_one_letter_code
_entity_poly.pdbx_strand_id
1 'polypeptide(L)'
;MVLEEQRFIHEDLERLEQAIADRVAEEPRNIRERLARDHEVAHFLSRIEEQSKRLLEIYQDADKAREKEIQAISTGEQFDEFYRQLDEIKDFHKRYPNEPVENLERAYKRRQPVEGEPRWIEIDTMFSGEEAYGQFLDLTTLHEDYLNLPGIKRLTYIQYLDVFDSFVPPHLLIKRANKISDKYFKYVGELAGYLESFIKRTKPLQDLDKLFASFDEDFEKQWSAKQVPGWTEESVENGTQAPKTQGSGEGIWCTDCEREFKNENVYKAHLTGKKHIRAAEARKAAGDSGAGAAPSVGGVTSVAHRLKERAVAEREHRVRSLAKVLDPERQATRINVERRQGMTERERQMELEALMAEYETGGPGRDELSDDEGDERIYNPLKLPLAWDGKPIPYWLYKLHGLGVEYPCEICGNFVYMGRRAFDKHFSEALHIFGLKCLGITSNTNLFREITRIEDAIKLWEKLEQERKKERESRDNVVQMEDAEGNVMPERIYLDLQKQGIL
;
A
#
# COMPACT_ATOMS: atom_id res chain seq x y z
N MET A 1 38.00 -11.56 -20.62
CA MET A 1 38.31 -12.97 -20.30
C MET A 1 37.00 -13.68 -20.10
N VAL A 2 36.69 -14.68 -20.93
CA VAL A 2 35.41 -15.40 -20.88
C VAL A 2 35.35 -16.28 -19.63
N LEU A 3 36.46 -16.87 -19.21
CA LEU A 3 36.53 -17.68 -17.99
C LEU A 3 36.29 -16.87 -16.70
N GLU A 4 36.80 -15.63 -16.61
CA GLU A 4 36.52 -14.76 -15.47
C GLU A 4 35.06 -14.32 -15.44
N GLU A 5 34.46 -14.07 -16.62
CA GLU A 5 33.03 -13.78 -16.73
C GLU A 5 32.19 -14.99 -16.27
N GLN A 6 32.57 -16.22 -16.63
CA GLN A 6 31.92 -17.42 -16.11
C GLN A 6 32.05 -17.53 -14.59
N ARG A 7 33.26 -17.32 -14.03
CA ARG A 7 33.48 -17.33 -12.58
C ARG A 7 32.62 -16.29 -11.87
N PHE A 8 32.59 -15.07 -12.40
CA PHE A 8 31.82 -13.96 -11.86
C PHE A 8 30.32 -14.28 -11.85
N ILE A 9 29.79 -14.81 -12.94
CA ILE A 9 28.36 -15.16 -13.01
C ILE A 9 28.03 -16.28 -12.02
N HIS A 10 28.86 -17.32 -11.90
CA HIS A 10 28.67 -18.37 -10.88
C HIS A 10 28.70 -17.82 -9.46
N GLU A 11 29.63 -16.91 -9.17
CA GLU A 11 29.68 -16.22 -7.87
C GLU A 11 28.42 -15.39 -7.65
N ASP A 12 27.95 -14.64 -8.66
CA ASP A 12 26.73 -13.82 -8.56
C ASP A 12 25.51 -14.68 -8.25
N LEU A 13 25.36 -15.83 -8.92
CA LEU A 13 24.28 -16.79 -8.68
C LEU A 13 24.31 -17.32 -7.23
N GLU A 14 25.47 -17.78 -6.75
CA GLU A 14 25.61 -18.28 -5.38
C GLU A 14 25.29 -17.19 -4.33
N ARG A 15 25.70 -15.94 -4.59
CA ARG A 15 25.40 -14.81 -3.69
C ARG A 15 23.93 -14.42 -3.71
N LEU A 16 23.26 -14.48 -4.87
CA LEU A 16 21.83 -14.26 -4.99
C LEU A 16 21.03 -15.36 -4.27
N GLU A 17 21.43 -16.62 -4.40
CA GLU A 17 20.82 -17.75 -3.70
C GLU A 17 20.96 -17.59 -2.17
N GLN A 18 22.17 -17.24 -1.69
CA GLN A 18 22.38 -16.96 -0.27
C GLN A 18 21.52 -15.78 0.21
N ALA A 19 21.41 -14.71 -0.59
CA ALA A 19 20.60 -13.55 -0.23
C ALA A 19 19.11 -13.92 -0.13
N ILE A 20 18.60 -14.76 -1.03
CA ILE A 20 17.23 -15.29 -0.96
C ILE A 20 17.06 -16.14 0.30
N ALA A 21 18.01 -17.04 0.59
CA ALA A 21 17.97 -17.88 1.78
C ALA A 21 17.91 -17.05 3.08
N ASP A 22 18.74 -16.01 3.16
CA ASP A 22 18.75 -15.08 4.30
C ASP A 22 17.41 -14.35 4.47
N ARG A 23 16.79 -13.91 3.36
CA ARG A 23 15.48 -13.23 3.40
C ARG A 23 14.34 -14.17 3.80
N VAL A 24 14.34 -15.40 3.28
CA VAL A 24 13.30 -16.39 3.58
C VAL A 24 13.39 -16.88 5.02
N ALA A 25 14.59 -16.92 5.60
CA ALA A 25 14.80 -17.28 7.00
C ALA A 25 14.22 -16.27 7.99
N GLU A 26 14.03 -15.01 7.58
CA GLU A 26 13.41 -13.99 8.42
C GLU A 26 11.87 -14.05 8.30
N GLU A 27 11.20 -14.20 9.45
CA GLU A 27 9.75 -14.12 9.53
C GLU A 27 9.30 -12.65 9.52
N PRO A 28 8.44 -12.25 8.57
CA PRO A 28 7.94 -10.88 8.48
C PRO A 28 6.91 -10.62 9.57
N ARG A 29 6.96 -9.44 10.21
CA ARG A 29 6.02 -9.09 11.29
C ARG A 29 4.68 -8.66 10.74
N ASN A 30 4.71 -7.81 9.70
CA ASN A 30 3.52 -7.19 9.11
C ASN A 30 3.44 -7.52 7.61
N ILE A 31 2.26 -7.33 7.02
CA ILE A 31 2.03 -7.58 5.59
C ILE A 31 2.95 -6.75 4.68
N ARG A 32 3.25 -5.52 5.09
CA ARG A 32 4.18 -4.61 4.38
C ARG A 32 5.58 -5.21 4.30
N GLU A 33 6.09 -5.74 5.41
CA GLU A 33 7.41 -6.39 5.44
C GLU A 33 7.43 -7.70 4.66
N ARG A 34 6.35 -8.48 4.73
CA ARG A 34 6.20 -9.71 3.94
C ARG A 34 6.28 -9.39 2.46
N LEU A 35 5.51 -8.40 1.99
CA LEU A 35 5.55 -8.01 0.59
C LEU A 35 6.91 -7.41 0.21
N ALA A 36 7.55 -6.63 1.08
CA ALA A 36 8.91 -6.09 0.86
C ALA A 36 9.90 -7.19 0.56
N ARG A 37 9.90 -8.21 1.41
CA ARG A 37 10.71 -9.39 1.22
C ARG A 37 10.34 -10.12 -0.06
N ASP A 38 9.05 -10.37 -0.31
CA ASP A 38 8.60 -11.16 -1.46
C ASP A 38 8.96 -10.47 -2.80
N HIS A 39 8.86 -9.14 -2.90
CA HIS A 39 9.31 -8.37 -4.07
C HIS A 39 10.82 -8.35 -4.24
N GLU A 40 11.57 -8.19 -3.13
CA GLU A 40 13.04 -8.25 -3.16
C GLU A 40 13.52 -9.63 -3.65
N VAL A 41 12.92 -10.71 -3.16
CA VAL A 41 13.21 -12.07 -3.60
C VAL A 41 12.83 -12.27 -5.08
N ALA A 42 11.67 -11.76 -5.52
CA ALA A 42 11.28 -11.83 -6.93
C ALA A 42 12.29 -11.12 -7.86
N HIS A 43 12.82 -9.97 -7.42
CA HIS A 43 13.89 -9.28 -8.15
C HIS A 43 15.17 -10.12 -8.23
N PHE A 44 15.58 -10.76 -7.13
CA PHE A 44 16.74 -11.67 -7.13
C PHE A 44 16.53 -12.87 -8.05
N LEU A 45 15.34 -13.46 -8.06
CA LEU A 45 15.01 -14.58 -8.96
C LEU A 45 15.07 -14.16 -10.44
N SER A 46 14.57 -12.98 -10.78
CA SER A 46 14.67 -12.44 -12.15
C SER A 46 16.14 -12.24 -12.57
N ARG A 47 16.98 -11.75 -11.65
CA ARG A 47 18.42 -11.61 -11.89
C ARG A 47 19.12 -12.97 -12.05
N ILE A 48 18.77 -13.96 -11.22
CA ILE A 48 19.24 -15.35 -11.36
C ILE A 48 18.90 -15.89 -12.75
N GLU A 49 17.67 -15.67 -13.23
CA GLU A 49 17.23 -16.11 -14.55
C GLU A 49 18.06 -15.46 -15.68
N GLU A 50 18.26 -14.14 -15.62
CA GLU A 50 19.06 -13.40 -16.61
C GLU A 50 20.53 -13.86 -16.63
N GLN A 51 21.16 -13.96 -15.46
CA GLN A 51 22.53 -14.43 -15.33
C GLN A 51 22.68 -15.89 -15.79
N SER A 52 21.71 -16.75 -15.47
CA SER A 52 21.71 -18.14 -15.92
C SER A 52 21.59 -18.26 -17.44
N LYS A 53 20.76 -17.44 -18.09
CA LYS A 53 20.65 -17.39 -19.56
C LYS A 53 21.98 -16.99 -20.19
N ARG A 54 22.61 -15.92 -19.69
CA ARG A 54 23.93 -15.48 -20.15
C ARG A 54 24.99 -16.56 -19.95
N LEU A 55 25.01 -17.22 -18.80
CA LEU A 55 25.94 -18.31 -18.52
C LEU A 55 25.78 -19.48 -19.49
N LEU A 56 24.54 -19.86 -19.80
CA LEU A 56 24.23 -20.90 -20.78
C LEU A 56 24.72 -20.51 -22.19
N GLU A 57 24.54 -19.26 -22.61
CA GLU A 57 25.06 -18.76 -23.88
C GLU A 57 26.59 -18.86 -23.94
N ILE A 58 27.29 -18.51 -22.86
CA ILE A 58 28.75 -18.65 -22.78
C ILE A 58 29.17 -20.13 -22.85
N TYR A 59 28.41 -21.04 -22.24
CA TYR A 59 28.69 -22.49 -22.33
C TYR A 59 28.38 -23.09 -23.70
N GLN A 60 27.39 -22.55 -24.43
CA GLN A 60 27.14 -22.96 -25.82
C GLN A 60 28.32 -22.64 -26.74
N ASP A 61 29.09 -21.59 -26.41
CA ASP A 61 30.37 -21.22 -27.05
C ASP A 61 30.28 -21.15 -28.58
N ALA A 62 29.25 -20.49 -29.11
CA ALA A 62 28.99 -20.40 -30.55
C ALA A 62 30.19 -19.84 -31.35
N ASP A 63 30.90 -18.86 -30.78
CA ASP A 63 32.07 -18.21 -31.39
C ASP A 63 33.42 -18.91 -31.10
N LYS A 64 33.36 -20.01 -30.33
CA LYS A 64 34.53 -20.75 -29.81
C LYS A 64 35.51 -19.89 -29.03
N ALA A 65 35.03 -18.77 -28.46
CA ALA A 65 35.85 -17.83 -27.73
C ALA A 65 36.37 -18.48 -26.43
N ARG A 66 35.52 -19.27 -25.77
CA ARG A 66 35.89 -20.00 -24.57
C ARG A 66 36.88 -21.12 -24.88
N GLU A 67 36.64 -21.91 -25.94
CA GLU A 67 37.58 -22.94 -26.39
C GLU A 67 38.96 -22.34 -26.71
N LYS A 68 39.01 -21.20 -27.42
CA LYS A 68 40.26 -20.50 -27.75
C LYS A 68 41.00 -20.01 -26.51
N GLU A 69 40.30 -19.42 -25.53
CA GLU A 69 40.90 -18.97 -24.28
C GLU A 69 41.47 -20.14 -23.48
N ILE A 70 40.73 -21.25 -23.38
CA ILE A 70 41.22 -22.47 -22.71
C ILE A 70 42.45 -23.03 -23.41
N GLN A 71 42.45 -23.07 -24.75
CA GLN A 71 43.61 -23.52 -25.51
C GLN A 71 44.81 -22.60 -25.29
N ALA A 72 44.63 -21.28 -25.36
CA ALA A 72 45.70 -20.32 -25.11
C ALA A 72 46.34 -20.50 -23.73
N ILE A 73 45.53 -20.75 -22.70
CA ILE A 73 46.01 -21.04 -21.33
C ILE A 73 46.68 -22.42 -21.24
N SER A 74 46.19 -23.43 -21.97
CA SER A 74 46.60 -24.82 -21.77
C SER A 74 47.80 -25.27 -22.62
N THR A 75 47.99 -24.76 -23.84
CA THR A 75 48.93 -25.36 -24.82
C THR A 75 50.16 -24.51 -25.16
N GLY A 76 50.26 -23.27 -24.67
CA GLY A 76 51.40 -22.36 -24.92
C GLY A 76 52.39 -22.20 -23.75
N GLU A 77 53.19 -21.13 -23.78
CA GLU A 77 54.00 -20.68 -22.63
C GLU A 77 53.09 -20.03 -21.57
N GLN A 78 52.54 -20.88 -20.70
CA GLN A 78 51.52 -20.53 -19.71
C GLN A 78 51.88 -19.32 -18.84
N PHE A 79 53.16 -19.17 -18.48
CA PHE A 79 53.65 -18.06 -17.67
C PHE A 79 53.63 -16.74 -18.42
N ASP A 80 53.99 -16.71 -19.70
CA ASP A 80 54.03 -15.48 -20.49
C ASP A 80 52.62 -14.92 -20.72
N GLU A 81 51.65 -15.79 -21.01
CA GLU A 81 50.25 -15.39 -21.14
C GLU A 81 49.67 -14.89 -19.80
N PHE A 82 50.03 -15.53 -18.69
CA PHE A 82 49.65 -15.06 -17.34
C PHE A 82 50.22 -13.67 -17.04
N TYR A 83 51.51 -13.43 -17.31
CA TYR A 83 52.12 -12.13 -17.08
C TYR A 83 51.54 -11.05 -17.99
N ARG A 84 51.20 -11.38 -19.24
CA ARG A 84 50.50 -10.48 -20.15
C ARG A 84 49.16 -10.02 -19.58
N GLN A 85 48.32 -10.97 -19.13
CA GLN A 85 47.03 -10.65 -18.50
C GLN A 85 47.20 -9.87 -17.19
N LEU A 86 48.19 -10.23 -16.37
CA LEU A 86 48.49 -9.52 -15.13
C LEU A 86 48.89 -8.06 -15.39
N ASP A 87 49.69 -7.80 -16.41
CA ASP A 87 50.12 -6.45 -16.75
C ASP A 87 48.97 -5.62 -17.34
N GLU A 88 48.05 -6.24 -18.11
CA GLU A 88 46.80 -5.59 -18.53
C GLU A 88 45.93 -5.16 -17.33
N ILE A 89 45.80 -6.03 -16.31
CA ILE A 89 45.07 -5.72 -15.06
C ILE A 89 45.75 -4.58 -14.28
N LYS A 90 47.07 -4.63 -14.12
CA LYS A 90 47.83 -3.55 -13.44
C LYS A 90 47.65 -2.21 -14.16
N ASP A 91 47.71 -2.23 -15.49
CA ASP A 91 47.52 -1.03 -16.31
C ASP A 91 46.10 -0.47 -16.15
N PHE A 92 45.08 -1.33 -16.07
CA PHE A 92 43.71 -0.91 -15.77
C PHE A 92 43.61 -0.20 -14.41
N HIS A 93 44.10 -0.81 -13.33
CA HIS A 93 44.06 -0.20 -12.00
C HIS A 93 44.93 1.05 -11.87
N LYS A 94 45.99 1.16 -12.68
CA LYS A 94 46.79 2.40 -12.77
C LYS A 94 46.02 3.53 -13.45
N ARG A 95 45.18 3.22 -14.45
CA ARG A 95 44.30 4.18 -15.13
C ARG A 95 43.08 4.56 -14.29
N TYR A 96 42.56 3.63 -13.49
CA TYR A 96 41.38 3.81 -12.66
C TYR A 96 41.65 3.45 -11.19
N PRO A 97 42.41 4.29 -10.45
CA PRO A 97 42.81 3.99 -9.07
C PRO A 97 41.66 4.02 -8.06
N ASN A 98 40.60 4.76 -8.39
CA ASN A 98 39.44 4.96 -7.51
C ASN A 98 38.24 4.09 -7.90
N GLU A 99 38.38 3.21 -8.90
CA GLU A 99 37.31 2.31 -9.28
C GLU A 99 37.06 1.33 -8.12
N PRO A 100 35.85 1.34 -7.52
CA PRO A 100 35.56 0.43 -6.42
C PRO A 100 35.53 -1.00 -6.94
N VAL A 101 36.17 -1.92 -6.20
CA VAL A 101 36.06 -3.36 -6.50
C VAL A 101 34.62 -3.79 -6.21
N GLU A 102 33.98 -4.37 -7.21
CA GLU A 102 32.65 -4.93 -7.08
C GLU A 102 32.68 -6.07 -6.05
N ASN A 103 31.97 -5.89 -4.95
CA ASN A 103 31.90 -6.85 -3.87
C ASN A 103 30.48 -7.40 -3.82
N LEU A 104 30.25 -8.51 -4.51
CA LEU A 104 28.95 -9.15 -4.64
C LEU A 104 28.37 -9.54 -3.26
N GLU A 105 29.22 -9.94 -2.31
CA GLU A 105 28.78 -10.19 -0.94
C GLU A 105 28.18 -8.94 -0.29
N ARG A 106 28.80 -7.78 -0.44
CA ARG A 106 28.29 -6.51 0.07
C ARG A 106 27.09 -5.98 -0.73
N ALA A 107 26.96 -6.36 -1.99
CA ALA A 107 25.87 -5.93 -2.86
C ALA A 107 24.51 -6.49 -2.39
N TYR A 108 24.46 -7.76 -1.99
CA TYR A 108 23.21 -8.44 -1.61
C TYR A 108 22.99 -8.57 -0.11
N LYS A 109 24.02 -8.31 0.70
CA LYS A 109 23.88 -8.32 2.16
C LYS A 109 22.89 -7.24 2.60
N ARG A 110 21.93 -7.65 3.44
CA ARG A 110 20.95 -6.73 4.04
C ARG A 110 21.71 -5.66 4.82
N ARG A 111 21.61 -4.41 4.39
CA ARG A 111 22.14 -3.29 5.17
C ARG A 111 21.22 -3.09 6.37
N GLN A 112 21.77 -3.13 7.58
CA GLN A 112 21.07 -2.58 8.73
C GLN A 112 20.82 -1.10 8.43
N PRO A 113 19.57 -0.62 8.56
CA PRO A 113 19.28 0.80 8.36
C PRO A 113 20.20 1.63 9.26
N VAL A 114 20.91 2.59 8.66
CA VAL A 114 21.64 3.59 9.43
C VAL A 114 20.61 4.55 10.03
N GLU A 115 20.77 4.86 11.30
CA GLU A 115 19.87 5.72 12.07
C GLU A 115 19.63 7.06 11.32
N GLY A 116 18.38 7.33 10.93
CA GLY A 116 17.97 8.59 10.29
C GLY A 116 17.82 8.56 8.76
N GLU A 117 18.11 7.46 8.06
CA GLU A 117 17.75 7.34 6.63
C GLU A 117 16.29 6.87 6.47
N PRO A 118 15.44 7.61 5.73
CA PRO A 118 14.10 7.15 5.42
C PRO A 118 14.18 5.86 4.61
N ARG A 119 13.56 4.80 5.14
CA ARG A 119 13.46 3.51 4.46
C ARG A 119 12.39 3.63 3.39
N TRP A 120 12.77 4.09 2.20
CA TRP A 120 11.91 4.02 1.02
C TRP A 120 11.79 2.56 0.63
N ILE A 121 10.72 1.89 1.05
CA ILE A 121 10.39 0.58 0.54
C ILE A 121 9.68 0.83 -0.78
N GLU A 122 10.23 0.31 -1.88
CA GLU A 122 9.72 0.50 -3.24
C GLU A 122 8.21 0.22 -3.37
N ILE A 123 7.70 -0.65 -2.49
CA ILE A 123 6.30 -1.05 -2.34
C ILE A 123 5.35 0.09 -1.98
N ASP A 124 5.81 1.11 -1.25
CA ASP A 124 4.95 2.24 -0.87
C ASP A 124 4.45 3.01 -2.11
N THR A 125 5.15 2.88 -3.24
CA THR A 125 4.73 3.46 -4.53
C THR A 125 3.86 2.50 -5.36
N MET A 126 3.83 1.21 -5.01
CA MET A 126 3.15 0.17 -5.78
C MET A 126 1.66 0.06 -5.46
N PHE A 127 1.26 0.43 -4.24
CA PHE A 127 -0.11 0.29 -3.74
C PHE A 127 -0.74 1.64 -3.41
N SER A 128 -2.04 1.74 -3.65
CA SER A 128 -2.85 2.83 -3.10
C SER A 128 -3.04 2.64 -1.59
N GLY A 129 -3.24 3.73 -0.85
CA GLY A 129 -3.58 3.67 0.58
C GLY A 129 -4.85 2.85 0.85
N GLU A 130 -5.81 2.88 -0.08
CA GLU A 130 -7.06 2.12 0.01
C GLU A 130 -6.86 0.60 -0.21
N GLU A 131 -5.79 0.19 -0.89
CA GLU A 131 -5.46 -1.23 -1.12
C GLU A 131 -4.79 -1.88 0.10
N ALA A 132 -4.27 -1.06 1.03
CA ALA A 132 -3.60 -1.49 2.27
C ALA A 132 -2.59 -2.63 2.03
N TYR A 133 -1.65 -2.43 1.09
CA TYR A 133 -0.64 -3.43 0.71
C TYR A 133 -1.26 -4.78 0.31
N GLY A 134 -2.34 -4.76 -0.47
CA GLY A 134 -2.95 -5.96 -1.03
C GLY A 134 -3.99 -6.65 -0.13
N GLN A 135 -4.37 -6.05 1.00
CA GLN A 135 -5.47 -6.56 1.82
C GLN A 135 -6.83 -6.30 1.17
N PHE A 136 -6.96 -5.18 0.49
CA PHE A 136 -8.21 -4.73 -0.13
C PHE A 136 -8.02 -4.37 -1.59
N LEU A 137 -9.11 -4.43 -2.34
CA LEU A 137 -9.20 -3.99 -3.73
C LEU A 137 -9.77 -2.56 -3.75
N ASP A 138 -9.08 -1.66 -4.44
CA ASP A 138 -9.62 -0.34 -4.74
C ASP A 138 -10.33 -0.37 -6.10
N LEU A 139 -11.64 -0.63 -6.06
CA LEU A 139 -12.50 -0.64 -7.23
C LEU A 139 -13.34 0.63 -7.36
N THR A 140 -13.01 1.70 -6.61
CA THR A 140 -13.82 2.91 -6.52
C THR A 140 -13.93 3.61 -7.88
N THR A 141 -12.80 3.79 -8.56
CA THR A 141 -12.72 4.40 -9.90
C THR A 141 -13.46 3.54 -10.94
N LEU A 142 -13.27 2.23 -10.89
CA LEU A 142 -13.95 1.28 -11.78
C LEU A 142 -15.47 1.25 -11.55
N HIS A 143 -15.92 1.47 -10.31
CA HIS A 143 -17.34 1.60 -10.00
C HIS A 143 -17.95 2.87 -10.61
N GLU A 144 -17.22 4.00 -10.59
CA GLU A 144 -17.64 5.22 -11.27
C GLU A 144 -17.76 5.00 -12.79
N ASP A 145 -16.78 4.33 -13.39
CA ASP A 145 -16.81 3.97 -14.81
C ASP A 145 -17.97 3.05 -15.14
N TYR A 146 -18.28 2.08 -14.27
CA TYR A 146 -19.46 1.22 -14.39
C TYR A 146 -20.77 2.04 -14.39
N LEU A 147 -20.90 3.00 -13.48
CA LEU A 147 -22.09 3.85 -13.39
C LEU A 147 -22.27 4.76 -14.63
N ASN A 148 -21.18 5.05 -15.34
CA ASN A 148 -21.19 5.84 -16.57
C ASN A 148 -21.57 5.04 -17.83
N LEU A 149 -21.75 3.71 -17.72
CA LEU A 149 -22.14 2.87 -18.84
C LEU A 149 -23.63 3.05 -19.22
N PRO A 150 -23.96 3.05 -20.52
CA PRO A 150 -25.33 3.26 -20.98
C PRO A 150 -26.22 2.05 -20.70
N GLY A 151 -27.39 2.29 -20.09
CA GLY A 151 -28.40 1.25 -19.86
C GLY A 151 -28.13 0.32 -18.68
N ILE A 152 -27.23 0.72 -17.77
CA ILE A 152 -26.94 -0.01 -16.53
C ILE A 152 -27.87 0.42 -15.39
N LYS A 153 -28.20 -0.53 -14.51
CA LYS A 153 -28.87 -0.23 -13.24
C LYS A 153 -27.82 0.34 -12.28
N ARG A 154 -28.09 1.51 -11.70
CA ARG A 154 -27.19 2.11 -10.70
C ARG A 154 -27.12 1.19 -9.48
N LEU A 155 -25.92 0.70 -9.18
CA LEU A 155 -25.62 -0.14 -8.02
C LEU A 155 -24.83 0.69 -7.00
N THR A 156 -25.05 0.42 -5.72
CA THR A 156 -24.14 0.90 -4.66
C THR A 156 -22.79 0.21 -4.75
N TYR A 157 -21.75 0.76 -4.13
CA TYR A 157 -20.40 0.18 -4.20
C TYR A 157 -20.36 -1.27 -3.66
N ILE A 158 -21.02 -1.55 -2.53
CA ILE A 158 -21.11 -2.91 -1.98
C ILE A 158 -21.79 -3.88 -2.97
N GLN A 159 -22.92 -3.46 -3.54
CA GLN A 159 -23.62 -4.28 -4.54
C GLN A 159 -22.78 -4.52 -5.78
N TYR A 160 -21.96 -3.55 -6.18
CA TYR A 160 -21.02 -3.68 -7.28
C TYR A 160 -19.91 -4.69 -6.96
N LEU A 161 -19.34 -4.65 -5.75
CA LEU A 161 -18.37 -5.65 -5.29
C LEU A 161 -18.94 -7.07 -5.35
N ASP A 162 -20.24 -7.26 -5.11
CA ASP A 162 -20.90 -8.57 -5.18
C ASP A 162 -21.17 -9.07 -6.61
N VAL A 163 -21.09 -8.23 -7.65
CA VAL A 163 -21.53 -8.60 -9.00
C VAL A 163 -20.61 -8.23 -10.16
N PHE A 164 -19.47 -7.55 -9.93
CA PHE A 164 -18.59 -7.08 -11.01
C PHE A 164 -18.01 -8.21 -11.89
N ASP A 165 -17.97 -9.45 -11.37
CA ASP A 165 -17.53 -10.68 -12.06
C ASP A 165 -18.67 -11.41 -12.80
N SER A 166 -19.91 -10.98 -12.57
CA SER A 166 -21.13 -11.63 -13.06
C SER A 166 -21.68 -10.92 -14.30
N PHE A 167 -21.23 -11.34 -15.47
CA PHE A 167 -21.62 -10.77 -16.77
C PHE A 167 -22.92 -11.33 -17.38
N VAL A 168 -23.75 -12.00 -16.56
CA VAL A 168 -24.99 -12.68 -17.00
C VAL A 168 -26.22 -12.15 -16.24
N PRO A 169 -27.43 -12.25 -16.82
CA PRO A 169 -28.67 -12.02 -16.06
C PRO A 169 -28.78 -12.97 -14.87
N PRO A 170 -29.30 -12.55 -13.71
CA PRO A 170 -30.00 -11.28 -13.42
C PRO A 170 -29.09 -10.11 -13.01
N HIS A 171 -27.79 -10.34 -12.82
CA HIS A 171 -26.87 -9.36 -12.23
C HIS A 171 -26.42 -8.27 -13.23
N LEU A 172 -26.21 -8.64 -14.49
CA LEU A 172 -25.92 -7.68 -15.57
C LEU A 172 -27.04 -7.67 -16.62
N LEU A 173 -27.78 -6.56 -16.69
CA LEU A 173 -28.90 -6.36 -17.61
C LEU A 173 -28.49 -5.73 -18.96
N ILE A 174 -27.19 -5.62 -19.23
CA ILE A 174 -26.70 -5.10 -20.51
C ILE A 174 -27.01 -6.14 -21.60
N LYS A 175 -27.82 -5.73 -22.59
CA LYS A 175 -28.08 -6.53 -23.79
C LYS A 175 -26.77 -6.78 -24.55
N ARG A 176 -26.63 -7.95 -25.18
CA ARG A 176 -25.45 -8.34 -25.97
C ARG A 176 -24.99 -7.26 -26.96
N ALA A 177 -25.93 -6.60 -27.65
CA ALA A 177 -25.63 -5.50 -28.57
C ALA A 177 -24.90 -4.31 -27.92
N ASN A 178 -25.20 -4.00 -26.65
CA ASN A 178 -24.58 -2.90 -25.92
C ASN A 178 -23.23 -3.29 -25.29
N LYS A 179 -22.94 -4.60 -25.14
CA LYS A 179 -21.62 -5.10 -24.72
C LYS A 179 -20.54 -4.89 -25.79
N ILE A 180 -20.93 -4.73 -27.05
CA ILE A 180 -20.00 -4.49 -28.18
C ILE A 180 -19.67 -2.98 -28.31
N SER A 181 -20.17 -2.15 -27.38
CA SER A 181 -19.82 -0.72 -27.30
C SER A 181 -18.38 -0.53 -26.85
N ASP A 182 -17.68 0.44 -27.47
CA ASP A 182 -16.30 0.79 -27.13
C ASP A 182 -16.15 1.19 -25.65
N LYS A 183 -17.18 1.82 -25.06
CA LYS A 183 -17.18 2.20 -23.63
C LYS A 183 -17.16 0.98 -22.72
N TYR A 184 -17.97 -0.04 -23.03
CA TYR A 184 -18.01 -1.26 -22.24
C TYR A 184 -16.72 -2.06 -22.42
N PHE A 185 -16.24 -2.19 -23.66
CA PHE A 185 -14.99 -2.87 -23.95
C PHE A 185 -13.80 -2.24 -23.20
N LYS A 186 -13.76 -0.90 -23.13
CA LYS A 186 -12.76 -0.16 -22.35
C LYS A 186 -12.87 -0.49 -20.86
N TYR A 187 -14.06 -0.33 -20.28
CA TYR A 187 -14.32 -0.63 -18.86
C TYR A 187 -13.89 -2.06 -18.46
N VAL A 188 -14.34 -3.09 -19.20
CA VAL A 188 -13.97 -4.49 -18.86
C VAL A 188 -12.47 -4.72 -19.04
N GLY A 189 -11.83 -4.03 -20.00
CA GLY A 189 -10.38 -4.07 -20.18
C GLY A 189 -9.62 -3.43 -19.02
N GLU A 190 -10.07 -2.28 -18.53
CA GLU A 190 -9.48 -1.59 -17.37
C GLU A 190 -9.68 -2.39 -16.09
N LEU A 191 -10.86 -2.99 -15.90
CA LEU A 191 -11.14 -3.90 -14.78
C LEU A 191 -10.22 -5.14 -14.81
N ALA A 192 -10.07 -5.79 -15.96
CA ALA A 192 -9.16 -6.92 -16.11
C ALA A 192 -7.70 -6.51 -15.84
N GLY A 193 -7.26 -5.39 -16.40
CA GLY A 193 -5.91 -4.87 -16.24
C GLY A 193 -5.59 -4.51 -14.78
N TYR A 194 -6.53 -3.91 -14.07
CA TYR A 194 -6.39 -3.62 -12.64
C TYR A 194 -6.24 -4.91 -11.83
N LEU A 195 -7.16 -5.87 -11.99
CA LEU A 195 -7.12 -7.12 -11.23
C LEU A 195 -5.85 -7.94 -11.53
N GLU A 196 -5.40 -7.95 -12.78
CA GLU A 196 -4.16 -8.61 -13.18
C GLU A 196 -2.93 -7.92 -12.54
N SER A 197 -2.86 -6.60 -12.60
CA SER A 197 -1.80 -5.82 -11.96
C SER A 197 -1.79 -6.03 -10.44
N PHE A 198 -2.97 -6.09 -9.81
CA PHE A 198 -3.11 -6.34 -8.40
C PHE A 198 -2.56 -7.72 -8.00
N ILE A 199 -2.84 -8.78 -8.77
CA ILE A 199 -2.24 -10.11 -8.52
C ILE A 199 -0.71 -10.06 -8.66
N LYS A 200 -0.21 -9.40 -9.71
CA LYS A 200 1.25 -9.23 -9.93
C LYS A 200 1.94 -8.56 -8.75
N ARG A 201 1.31 -7.53 -8.17
CA ARG A 201 1.85 -6.80 -7.02
C ARG A 201 1.70 -7.55 -5.69
N THR A 202 0.65 -8.35 -5.52
CA THR A 202 0.38 -9.04 -4.23
C THR A 202 1.06 -10.40 -4.10
N LYS A 203 1.32 -11.09 -5.22
CA LYS A 203 1.86 -12.46 -5.26
C LYS A 203 3.04 -12.55 -6.25
N PRO A 204 4.14 -11.78 -6.06
CA PRO A 204 5.24 -11.71 -7.03
C PRO A 204 6.07 -13.01 -7.14
N LEU A 205 6.00 -13.89 -6.13
CA LEU A 205 6.72 -15.17 -6.10
C LEU A 205 5.97 -16.33 -6.77
N GLN A 206 4.73 -16.13 -7.19
CA GLN A 206 3.97 -17.15 -7.91
C GLN A 206 4.31 -17.12 -9.41
N ASP A 207 4.23 -18.26 -10.08
CA ASP A 207 4.35 -18.34 -11.53
C ASP A 207 3.06 -17.80 -12.18
N LEU A 208 3.02 -16.49 -12.36
CA LEU A 208 1.87 -15.76 -12.88
C LEU A 208 1.67 -15.98 -14.38
N ASP A 209 2.74 -16.21 -15.13
CA ASP A 209 2.65 -16.47 -16.57
C ASP A 209 1.91 -17.79 -16.82
N LYS A 210 2.24 -18.83 -16.05
CA LYS A 210 1.51 -20.09 -16.09
C LYS A 210 0.06 -19.93 -15.63
N LEU A 211 -0.19 -19.13 -14.60
CA LEU A 211 -1.55 -18.85 -14.12
C LEU A 211 -2.39 -18.16 -15.21
N PHE A 212 -1.88 -17.10 -15.84
CA PHE A 212 -2.60 -16.39 -16.89
C PHE A 212 -2.76 -17.22 -18.16
N ALA A 213 -1.73 -18.00 -18.54
CA ALA A 213 -1.84 -18.95 -19.64
C ALA A 213 -2.96 -19.98 -19.40
N SER A 214 -3.15 -20.45 -18.16
CA SER A 214 -4.24 -21.37 -17.82
C SER A 214 -5.62 -20.75 -18.06
N PHE A 215 -5.78 -19.45 -17.84
CA PHE A 215 -7.05 -18.74 -18.11
C PHE A 215 -7.31 -18.64 -19.61
N ASP A 216 -6.26 -18.37 -20.39
CA ASP A 216 -6.36 -18.25 -21.85
C ASP A 216 -6.68 -19.62 -22.48
N GLU A 217 -6.06 -20.70 -21.98
CA GLU A 217 -6.37 -22.08 -22.39
C GLU A 217 -7.82 -22.47 -22.03
N ASP A 218 -8.27 -22.15 -20.82
CA ASP A 218 -9.62 -22.47 -20.37
C ASP A 218 -10.68 -21.65 -21.13
N PHE A 219 -10.36 -20.41 -21.49
CA PHE A 219 -11.17 -19.63 -22.41
C PHE A 219 -11.28 -20.31 -23.77
N GLU A 220 -10.17 -20.73 -24.38
CA GLU A 220 -10.19 -21.34 -25.71
C GLU A 220 -10.98 -22.67 -25.72
N LYS A 221 -10.88 -23.46 -24.64
CA LYS A 221 -11.71 -24.66 -24.43
C LYS A 221 -13.21 -24.30 -24.33
N GLN A 222 -13.56 -23.29 -23.54
CA GLN A 222 -14.97 -22.87 -23.38
C GLN A 222 -15.53 -22.20 -24.65
N TRP A 223 -14.70 -21.45 -25.37
CA TRP A 223 -15.06 -20.76 -26.60
C TRP A 223 -15.29 -21.76 -27.74
N SER A 224 -14.38 -22.72 -27.92
CA SER A 224 -14.54 -23.81 -28.89
C SER A 224 -15.76 -24.70 -28.58
N ALA A 225 -16.04 -24.94 -27.29
CA ALA A 225 -17.24 -25.63 -26.84
C ALA A 225 -18.54 -24.80 -26.90
N LYS A 226 -18.46 -23.49 -27.22
CA LYS A 226 -19.57 -22.52 -27.19
C LYS A 226 -20.28 -22.42 -25.83
N GLN A 227 -19.55 -22.65 -24.74
CA GLN A 227 -20.08 -22.69 -23.37
C GLN A 227 -19.78 -21.41 -22.57
N VAL A 228 -19.22 -20.37 -23.20
CA VAL A 228 -18.87 -19.13 -22.49
C VAL A 228 -20.15 -18.44 -21.97
N PRO A 229 -20.28 -18.25 -20.64
CA PRO A 229 -21.47 -17.64 -20.06
C PRO A 229 -21.73 -16.23 -20.60
N GLY A 230 -22.96 -15.98 -21.08
CA GLY A 230 -23.36 -14.71 -21.69
C GLY A 230 -23.07 -14.60 -23.20
N TRP A 231 -22.35 -15.57 -23.77
CA TRP A 231 -21.97 -15.62 -25.18
C TRP A 231 -22.35 -16.93 -25.88
N THR A 232 -23.05 -17.83 -25.18
CA THR A 232 -23.70 -18.99 -25.80
C THR A 232 -24.54 -18.52 -26.98
N GLU A 233 -24.50 -19.26 -28.09
CA GLU A 233 -25.48 -19.06 -29.16
C GLU A 233 -26.85 -19.21 -28.50
N GLU A 234 -27.70 -18.19 -28.64
CA GLU A 234 -29.12 -18.39 -28.34
C GLU A 234 -29.52 -19.60 -29.17
N SER A 235 -29.82 -20.72 -28.52
CA SER A 235 -30.67 -21.70 -29.15
C SER A 235 -31.89 -20.90 -29.51
N VAL A 236 -32.04 -20.59 -30.80
CA VAL A 236 -33.35 -20.27 -31.34
C VAL A 236 -34.15 -21.49 -30.94
N GLU A 237 -34.90 -21.36 -29.84
CA GLU A 237 -36.01 -22.24 -29.59
C GLU A 237 -36.86 -22.09 -30.84
N ASN A 238 -36.66 -22.99 -31.80
CA ASN A 238 -37.62 -23.32 -32.83
C ASN A 238 -38.82 -23.98 -32.13
N GLY A 239 -39.39 -23.30 -31.13
CA GLY A 239 -40.82 -23.29 -30.95
C GLY A 239 -41.33 -22.42 -32.08
N THR A 240 -42.10 -23.02 -32.99
CA THR A 240 -42.88 -22.35 -34.03
C THR A 240 -43.66 -21.17 -33.45
N GLN A 241 -43.03 -19.99 -33.39
CA GLN A 241 -43.71 -18.73 -33.16
C GLN A 241 -43.39 -17.83 -34.35
N ALA A 242 -44.44 -17.65 -35.15
CA ALA A 242 -44.57 -16.63 -36.17
C ALA A 242 -44.04 -15.26 -35.68
N PRO A 243 -43.58 -14.38 -36.57
CA PRO A 243 -43.01 -13.09 -36.19
C PRO A 243 -43.94 -12.36 -35.22
N LYS A 244 -43.39 -11.86 -34.10
CA LYS A 244 -44.12 -11.10 -33.06
C LYS A 244 -44.97 -10.00 -33.71
N THR A 245 -46.26 -10.27 -33.88
CA THR A 245 -47.28 -9.27 -34.16
C THR A 245 -47.61 -8.57 -32.84
N GLN A 246 -47.45 -7.25 -32.76
CA GLN A 246 -47.98 -6.48 -31.63
C GLN A 246 -49.48 -6.21 -31.85
N GLY A 247 -50.26 -7.29 -31.88
CA GLY A 247 -51.69 -7.25 -32.19
C GLY A 247 -52.40 -8.54 -31.80
N SER A 248 -53.73 -8.51 -31.75
CA SER A 248 -54.62 -9.54 -31.22
C SER A 248 -54.55 -10.91 -31.92
N GLY A 249 -53.68 -11.09 -32.92
CA GLY A 249 -53.44 -12.37 -33.61
C GLY A 249 -54.53 -12.79 -34.60
N GLU A 250 -55.64 -12.06 -34.68
CA GLU A 250 -56.80 -12.39 -35.53
C GLU A 250 -56.83 -11.65 -36.89
N GLY A 251 -55.81 -10.85 -37.21
CA GLY A 251 -55.78 -9.98 -38.40
C GLY A 251 -54.60 -10.20 -39.35
N ILE A 252 -54.71 -9.66 -40.57
CA ILE A 252 -53.64 -9.63 -41.57
C ILE A 252 -52.67 -8.48 -41.24
N TRP A 253 -51.39 -8.80 -41.08
CA TRP A 253 -50.35 -7.84 -40.72
C TRP A 253 -49.70 -7.18 -41.95
N CYS A 254 -49.51 -5.86 -41.90
CA CYS A 254 -48.69 -5.15 -42.88
C CYS A 254 -47.29 -4.89 -42.30
N THR A 255 -46.26 -5.38 -42.96
CA THR A 255 -44.85 -5.18 -42.59
C THR A 255 -44.38 -3.74 -42.73
N ASP A 256 -44.92 -3.00 -43.71
CA ASP A 256 -44.49 -1.62 -43.98
C ASP A 256 -45.12 -0.61 -43.03
N CYS A 257 -46.35 -0.87 -42.58
CA CYS A 257 -47.11 0.01 -41.69
C CYS A 257 -47.10 -0.43 -40.22
N GLU A 258 -46.52 -1.59 -39.92
CA GLU A 258 -46.50 -2.23 -38.60
C GLU A 258 -47.88 -2.22 -37.92
N ARG A 259 -48.92 -2.61 -38.67
CA ARG A 259 -50.32 -2.58 -38.22
C ARG A 259 -51.09 -3.83 -38.65
N GLU A 260 -51.98 -4.28 -37.76
CA GLU A 260 -52.93 -5.36 -38.03
C GLU A 260 -54.24 -4.83 -38.64
N PHE A 261 -54.78 -5.59 -39.60
CA PHE A 261 -56.05 -5.29 -40.25
C PHE A 261 -57.01 -6.48 -40.10
N LYS A 262 -58.22 -6.22 -39.62
CA LYS A 262 -59.21 -7.26 -39.28
C LYS A 262 -59.77 -8.01 -40.50
N ASN A 263 -59.89 -7.35 -41.65
CA ASN A 263 -60.47 -7.91 -42.88
C ASN A 263 -59.55 -7.68 -44.10
N GLU A 264 -59.50 -8.66 -45.01
CA GLU A 264 -58.67 -8.61 -46.23
C GLU A 264 -59.01 -7.40 -47.14
N ASN A 265 -60.29 -7.02 -47.21
CA ASN A 265 -60.71 -5.85 -47.99
C ASN A 265 -60.17 -4.54 -47.42
N VAL A 266 -60.05 -4.42 -46.09
CA VAL A 266 -59.49 -3.24 -45.43
C VAL A 266 -57.97 -3.21 -45.61
N TYR A 267 -57.32 -4.37 -45.54
CA TYR A 267 -55.90 -4.51 -45.83
C TYR A 267 -55.56 -4.05 -47.26
N LYS A 268 -56.30 -4.55 -48.27
CA LYS A 268 -56.09 -4.18 -49.69
C LYS A 268 -56.34 -2.70 -49.94
N ALA A 269 -57.36 -2.11 -49.32
CA ALA A 269 -57.63 -0.67 -49.42
C ALA A 269 -56.55 0.19 -48.74
N HIS A 270 -55.87 -0.33 -47.71
CA HIS A 270 -54.80 0.41 -47.04
C HIS A 270 -53.51 0.46 -47.87
N LEU A 271 -53.22 -0.56 -48.70
CA LEU A 271 -52.00 -0.64 -49.53
C LEU A 271 -51.93 0.50 -50.55
N THR A 272 -53.06 0.99 -51.03
CA THR A 272 -53.12 2.12 -51.98
C THR A 272 -53.22 3.47 -51.27
N GLY A 273 -53.29 3.49 -49.93
CA GLY A 273 -53.39 4.70 -49.14
C GLY A 273 -52.06 5.46 -49.05
N LYS A 274 -52.12 6.80 -49.07
CA LYS A 274 -50.93 7.69 -48.96
C LYS A 274 -50.02 7.40 -47.76
N LYS A 275 -50.57 6.85 -46.67
CA LYS A 275 -49.81 6.49 -45.46
C LYS A 275 -48.96 5.23 -45.68
N HIS A 276 -49.50 4.21 -46.34
CA HIS A 276 -48.75 3.00 -46.66
C HIS A 276 -47.66 3.29 -47.69
N ILE A 277 -47.96 4.04 -48.75
CA ILE A 277 -46.98 4.39 -49.79
C ILE A 277 -45.77 5.12 -49.18
N ARG A 278 -46.01 6.11 -48.29
CA ARG A 278 -44.91 6.80 -47.59
C ARG A 278 -44.12 5.88 -46.65
N ALA A 279 -44.77 4.95 -45.96
CA ALA A 279 -44.11 4.02 -45.06
C ALA A 279 -43.28 2.97 -45.84
N ALA A 280 -43.81 2.48 -46.96
CA ALA A 280 -43.13 1.58 -47.88
C ALA A 280 -41.93 2.26 -48.56
N GLU A 281 -42.06 3.52 -48.99
CA GLU A 281 -40.94 4.32 -49.53
C GLU A 281 -39.86 4.58 -48.46
N ALA A 282 -40.26 4.87 -47.22
CA ALA A 282 -39.32 5.05 -46.10
C ALA A 282 -38.56 3.76 -45.76
N ARG A 283 -39.23 2.60 -45.76
CA ARG A 283 -38.57 1.30 -45.56
C ARG A 283 -37.66 0.92 -46.74
N LYS A 284 -38.09 1.21 -47.96
CA LYS A 284 -37.26 1.00 -49.16
C LYS A 284 -36.00 1.88 -49.14
N ALA A 285 -36.11 3.11 -48.64
CA ALA A 285 -34.95 3.99 -48.41
C ALA A 285 -34.04 3.52 -47.26
N ALA A 286 -34.59 2.79 -46.28
CA ALA A 286 -33.84 2.15 -45.19
C ALA A 286 -33.14 0.83 -45.60
N GLY A 287 -33.23 0.43 -46.87
CA GLY A 287 -32.49 -0.72 -47.42
C GLY A 287 -33.10 -2.09 -47.14
N ASP A 288 -34.24 -2.17 -46.45
CA ASP A 288 -34.91 -3.43 -46.13
C ASP A 288 -35.94 -3.76 -47.22
N SER A 289 -35.46 -4.15 -48.39
CA SER A 289 -36.30 -4.66 -49.47
C SER A 289 -36.39 -6.17 -49.34
N GLY A 290 -37.50 -6.66 -48.79
CA GLY A 290 -37.88 -8.08 -48.79
C GLY A 290 -38.16 -8.59 -50.21
N ALA A 291 -37.11 -8.84 -50.98
CA ALA A 291 -37.11 -9.71 -52.16
C ALA A 291 -35.67 -10.19 -52.38
N GLY A 292 -35.49 -11.51 -52.34
CA GLY A 292 -34.18 -12.17 -52.26
C GLY A 292 -33.10 -11.59 -53.18
N ALA A 293 -32.02 -11.12 -52.56
CA ALA A 293 -30.76 -10.81 -53.23
C ALA A 293 -29.69 -11.82 -52.79
N ALA A 294 -28.98 -12.35 -53.78
CA ALA A 294 -27.85 -13.27 -53.64
C ALA A 294 -26.72 -12.69 -52.75
N PRO A 295 -25.88 -13.55 -52.13
CA PRO A 295 -24.96 -13.11 -51.09
C PRO A 295 -23.74 -12.45 -51.72
N SER A 296 -23.58 -11.13 -51.54
CA SER A 296 -22.25 -10.52 -51.61
C SER A 296 -22.20 -9.24 -50.78
N VAL A 297 -21.04 -9.03 -50.13
CA VAL A 297 -20.63 -7.90 -49.27
C VAL A 297 -20.93 -7.98 -47.75
N GLY A 298 -21.70 -8.96 -47.25
CA GLY A 298 -21.94 -9.16 -45.80
C GLY A 298 -20.90 -9.97 -45.00
N GLY A 299 -19.89 -10.54 -45.67
CA GLY A 299 -18.92 -11.45 -45.04
C GLY A 299 -17.90 -10.76 -44.12
N VAL A 300 -17.44 -9.56 -44.48
CA VAL A 300 -16.38 -8.87 -43.72
C VAL A 300 -16.91 -8.24 -42.43
N THR A 301 -18.12 -7.68 -42.45
CA THR A 301 -18.78 -7.10 -41.27
C THR A 301 -19.17 -8.16 -40.25
N SER A 302 -19.61 -9.35 -40.68
CA SER A 302 -19.95 -10.45 -39.77
C SER A 302 -18.72 -11.10 -39.11
N VAL A 303 -17.60 -11.23 -39.83
CA VAL A 303 -16.33 -11.73 -39.26
C VAL A 303 -15.72 -10.71 -38.30
N ALA A 304 -15.71 -9.42 -38.66
CA ALA A 304 -15.24 -8.35 -37.79
C ALA A 304 -16.10 -8.24 -36.52
N HIS A 305 -17.42 -8.39 -36.64
CA HIS A 305 -18.32 -8.43 -35.50
C HIS A 305 -18.04 -9.62 -34.59
N ARG A 306 -17.89 -10.84 -35.14
CA ARG A 306 -17.54 -12.04 -34.36
C ARG A 306 -16.19 -11.90 -33.64
N LEU A 307 -15.22 -11.24 -34.27
CA LEU A 307 -13.93 -10.97 -33.64
C LEU A 307 -14.07 -10.01 -32.45
N LYS A 308 -14.90 -8.96 -32.59
CA LYS A 308 -15.22 -8.06 -31.47
C LYS A 308 -15.95 -8.79 -30.35
N GLU A 309 -16.91 -9.65 -30.69
CA GLU A 309 -17.62 -10.48 -29.71
C GLU A 309 -16.66 -11.41 -28.95
N ARG A 310 -15.74 -12.07 -29.67
CA ARG A 310 -14.71 -12.90 -29.05
C ARG A 310 -13.84 -12.08 -28.09
N ALA A 311 -13.38 -10.91 -28.50
CA ALA A 311 -12.52 -10.06 -27.68
C ALA A 311 -13.24 -9.56 -26.40
N VAL A 312 -14.53 -9.23 -26.48
CA VAL A 312 -15.32 -8.88 -25.29
C VAL A 312 -15.50 -10.11 -24.39
N ALA A 313 -15.84 -11.26 -24.97
CA ALA A 313 -16.06 -12.51 -24.23
C ALA A 313 -14.79 -12.98 -23.50
N GLU A 314 -13.64 -12.85 -24.14
CA GLU A 314 -12.32 -13.13 -23.57
C GLU A 314 -12.05 -12.27 -22.33
N ARG A 315 -12.27 -10.95 -22.43
CA ARG A 315 -12.10 -10.04 -21.29
C ARG A 315 -13.07 -10.34 -20.15
N GLU A 316 -14.33 -10.63 -20.45
CA GLU A 316 -15.32 -11.03 -19.45
C GLU A 316 -14.91 -12.35 -18.75
N HIS A 317 -14.41 -13.33 -19.51
CA HIS A 317 -13.90 -14.57 -18.95
C HIS A 317 -12.68 -14.31 -18.06
N ARG A 318 -11.73 -13.49 -18.53
CA ARG A 318 -10.52 -13.13 -17.78
C ARG A 318 -10.87 -12.45 -16.45
N VAL A 319 -11.79 -11.48 -16.44
CA VAL A 319 -12.26 -10.85 -15.20
C VAL A 319 -12.86 -11.88 -14.24
N ARG A 320 -13.68 -12.82 -14.72
CA ARG A 320 -14.28 -13.87 -13.88
C ARG A 320 -13.21 -14.77 -13.25
N SER A 321 -12.23 -15.19 -14.04
CA SER A 321 -11.13 -16.03 -13.58
C SER A 321 -10.24 -15.29 -12.56
N LEU A 322 -9.92 -14.02 -12.82
CA LEU A 322 -9.18 -13.16 -11.90
C LEU A 322 -9.94 -12.92 -10.60
N ALA A 323 -11.24 -12.61 -10.68
CA ALA A 323 -12.10 -12.40 -9.52
C ALA A 323 -12.22 -13.66 -8.65
N LYS A 324 -12.21 -14.86 -9.26
CA LYS A 324 -12.21 -16.13 -8.54
C LYS A 324 -10.91 -16.35 -7.75
N VAL A 325 -9.76 -15.93 -8.29
CA VAL A 325 -8.47 -16.00 -7.58
C VAL A 325 -8.40 -14.98 -6.44
N LEU A 326 -9.05 -13.82 -6.62
CA LEU A 326 -9.09 -12.71 -5.67
C LEU A 326 -10.32 -12.73 -4.76
N ASP A 327 -11.05 -13.85 -4.66
CA ASP A 327 -12.25 -13.94 -3.83
C ASP A 327 -11.99 -13.62 -2.34
N PRO A 328 -10.88 -14.07 -1.71
CA PRO A 328 -10.57 -13.68 -0.33
C PRO A 328 -10.41 -12.16 -0.17
N GLU A 329 -9.66 -11.52 -1.06
CA GLU A 329 -9.40 -10.08 -1.04
C GLU A 329 -10.69 -9.29 -1.34
N ARG A 330 -11.55 -9.81 -2.22
CA ARG A 330 -12.89 -9.27 -2.50
C ARG A 330 -13.78 -9.30 -1.26
N GLN A 331 -13.85 -10.44 -0.55
CA GLN A 331 -14.66 -10.54 0.67
C GLN A 331 -14.12 -9.64 1.77
N ALA A 332 -12.80 -9.56 1.93
CA ALA A 332 -12.15 -8.64 2.87
C ALA A 332 -12.50 -7.18 2.56
N THR A 333 -12.47 -6.80 1.28
CA THR A 333 -12.85 -5.45 0.82
C THR A 333 -14.30 -5.15 1.15
N ARG A 334 -15.21 -6.09 0.87
CA ARG A 334 -16.64 -5.94 1.15
C ARG A 334 -16.90 -5.70 2.64
N ILE A 335 -16.30 -6.53 3.51
CA ILE A 335 -16.43 -6.40 4.96
C ILE A 335 -15.84 -5.06 5.44
N ASN A 336 -14.69 -4.65 4.92
CA ASN A 336 -14.08 -3.38 5.27
C ASN A 336 -14.96 -2.18 4.88
N VAL A 337 -15.56 -2.21 3.69
CA VAL A 337 -16.49 -1.17 3.22
C VAL A 337 -17.73 -1.12 4.10
N GLU A 338 -18.33 -2.27 4.43
CA GLU A 338 -19.50 -2.34 5.33
C GLU A 338 -19.16 -1.78 6.72
N ARG A 339 -17.99 -2.15 7.27
CA ARG A 339 -17.48 -1.60 8.53
C ARG A 339 -17.29 -0.09 8.46
N ARG A 340 -16.65 0.43 7.39
CA ARG A 340 -16.40 1.88 7.18
C ARG A 340 -17.68 2.68 6.94
N GLN A 341 -18.72 2.08 6.39
CA GLN A 341 -20.05 2.71 6.29
C GLN A 341 -20.76 2.82 7.65
N GLY A 342 -20.49 1.90 8.57
CA GLY A 342 -21.03 1.93 9.94
C GLY A 342 -20.31 2.88 10.90
N MET A 343 -19.11 3.37 10.54
CA MET A 343 -18.30 4.23 11.40
C MET A 343 -18.72 5.71 11.36
N THR A 344 -18.58 6.38 12.49
CA THR A 344 -18.70 7.84 12.60
C THR A 344 -17.48 8.55 12.02
N GLU A 345 -17.62 9.84 11.70
CA GLU A 345 -16.51 10.64 11.15
C GLU A 345 -15.27 10.65 12.07
N ARG A 346 -15.49 10.70 13.39
CA ARG A 346 -14.41 10.70 14.37
C ARG A 346 -13.64 9.38 14.37
N GLU A 347 -14.35 8.25 14.24
CA GLU A 347 -13.73 6.92 14.19
C GLU A 347 -12.94 6.74 12.88
N ARG A 348 -13.48 7.21 11.75
CA ARG A 348 -12.75 7.21 10.46
C ARG A 348 -11.47 8.03 10.51
N GLN A 349 -11.51 9.19 11.16
CA GLN A 349 -10.34 10.05 11.29
C GLN A 349 -9.27 9.42 12.20
N MET A 350 -9.67 8.77 13.29
CA MET A 350 -8.76 8.02 14.16
C MET A 350 -8.11 6.82 13.45
N GLU A 351 -8.87 6.08 12.62
CA GLU A 351 -8.31 4.98 11.82
C GLU A 351 -7.28 5.48 10.80
N LEU A 352 -7.57 6.61 10.13
CA LEU A 352 -6.63 7.23 9.19
C LEU A 352 -5.35 7.71 9.89
N GLU A 353 -5.48 8.31 11.08
CA GLU A 353 -4.34 8.74 11.91
C GLU A 353 -3.49 7.55 12.37
N ALA A 354 -4.11 6.45 12.77
CA ALA A 354 -3.41 5.21 13.13
C ALA A 354 -2.64 4.62 11.94
N LEU A 355 -3.24 4.58 10.75
CA LEU A 355 -2.57 4.12 9.52
C LEU A 355 -1.39 5.01 9.13
N MET A 356 -1.51 6.33 9.27
CA MET A 356 -0.40 7.27 9.04
C MET A 356 0.73 7.08 10.07
N ALA A 357 0.38 6.85 11.35
CA ALA A 357 1.36 6.58 12.39
C ALA A 357 2.12 5.26 12.16
N GLU A 358 1.45 4.20 11.68
CA GLU A 358 2.11 2.94 11.29
C GLU A 358 3.05 3.13 10.09
N TYR A 359 2.68 4.00 9.14
CA TYR A 359 3.53 4.36 8.01
C TYR A 359 4.82 5.06 8.45
N GLU A 360 4.71 6.01 9.41
CA GLU A 360 5.84 6.78 9.95
C GLU A 360 6.73 5.97 10.91
N THR A 361 6.17 4.98 11.61
CA THR A 361 6.91 4.16 12.59
C THR A 361 7.60 2.93 12.01
N GLY A 362 7.68 2.79 10.67
CA GLY A 362 8.45 1.73 9.97
C GLY A 362 9.98 1.71 10.19
N GLY A 363 10.48 2.33 11.25
CA GLY A 363 11.83 2.15 11.76
C GLY A 363 11.88 1.02 12.81
N PRO A 364 12.97 0.24 12.89
CA PRO A 364 13.09 -0.76 13.94
C PRO A 364 13.33 -0.04 15.26
N GLY A 365 12.31 0.10 16.12
CA GLY A 365 12.54 0.66 17.45
C GLY A 365 11.38 1.35 18.15
N ARG A 366 10.14 0.88 18.00
CA ARG A 366 9.12 1.13 19.03
C ARG A 366 8.38 -0.16 19.30
N ASP A 367 8.77 -0.82 20.40
CA ASP A 367 7.89 -1.75 21.10
C ASP A 367 6.65 -0.96 21.53
N GLU A 368 5.66 -0.90 20.65
CA GLU A 368 4.29 -0.78 21.13
C GLU A 368 3.97 -2.11 21.79
N LEU A 369 3.87 -2.04 23.12
CA LEU A 369 3.43 -3.04 24.06
C LEU A 369 2.29 -3.91 23.47
N SER A 370 2.64 -4.99 22.79
CA SER A 370 1.76 -6.14 22.69
C SER A 370 1.80 -6.81 24.06
N ASP A 371 0.71 -6.66 24.79
CA ASP A 371 0.41 -7.39 26.02
C ASP A 371 0.14 -8.87 25.67
N ASP A 372 1.15 -9.54 25.08
CA ASP A 372 1.11 -10.96 24.80
C ASP A 372 1.63 -11.68 26.05
N GLU A 373 0.69 -12.28 26.78
CA GLU A 373 0.92 -13.15 27.93
C GLU A 373 1.68 -14.41 27.49
N GLY A 374 2.99 -14.28 27.25
CA GLY A 374 3.92 -15.36 26.97
C GLY A 374 5.16 -15.25 27.87
N ASP A 375 5.02 -15.68 29.12
CA ASP A 375 6.04 -15.67 30.18
C ASP A 375 7.24 -16.60 29.83
N GLU A 376 8.10 -16.20 28.89
CA GLU A 376 9.49 -16.68 28.85
C GLU A 376 10.26 -15.98 29.98
N ARG A 377 10.15 -16.57 31.17
CA ARG A 377 10.76 -16.06 32.39
C ARG A 377 12.28 -16.17 32.32
N ILE A 378 12.91 -15.17 31.72
CA ILE A 378 14.37 -15.03 31.61
C ILE A 378 14.99 -15.20 33.00
N TYR A 379 15.84 -16.22 33.16
CA TYR A 379 16.46 -16.62 34.43
C TYR A 379 17.35 -15.49 34.99
N ASN A 380 16.79 -14.67 35.88
CA ASN A 380 17.45 -13.54 36.55
C ASN A 380 17.55 -13.75 38.08
N PRO A 381 18.42 -14.66 38.54
CA PRO A 381 18.52 -15.03 39.95
C PRO A 381 19.03 -13.88 40.85
N LEU A 382 19.68 -12.87 40.27
CA LEU A 382 20.22 -11.69 40.97
C LEU A 382 19.30 -10.46 40.88
N LYS A 383 18.13 -10.57 40.23
CA LYS A 383 17.18 -9.47 40.00
C LYS A 383 17.85 -8.19 39.46
N LEU A 384 18.86 -8.35 38.61
CA LEU A 384 19.57 -7.22 38.02
C LEU A 384 18.65 -6.53 37.00
N PRO A 385 18.70 -5.19 36.87
CA PRO A 385 17.96 -4.47 35.84
C PRO A 385 18.22 -5.07 34.46
N LEU A 386 17.18 -5.22 33.66
CA LEU A 386 17.34 -5.76 32.31
C LEU A 386 17.93 -4.66 31.41
N ALA A 387 18.85 -5.06 30.54
CA ALA A 387 19.34 -4.17 29.49
C ALA A 387 18.25 -3.93 28.45
N TRP A 388 18.53 -3.04 27.49
CA TRP A 388 17.71 -2.84 26.29
C TRP A 388 17.59 -4.12 25.42
N ASP A 389 18.45 -5.12 25.65
CA ASP A 389 18.46 -6.45 25.01
C ASP A 389 17.59 -7.49 25.78
N GLY A 390 16.81 -7.07 26.79
CA GLY A 390 15.98 -7.98 27.59
C GLY A 390 16.76 -8.96 28.48
N LYS A 391 18.10 -8.98 28.43
CA LYS A 391 18.96 -9.82 29.28
C LYS A 391 19.39 -9.06 30.55
N PRO A 392 19.58 -9.75 31.69
CA PRO A 392 20.11 -9.11 32.91
C PRO A 392 21.48 -8.47 32.64
N ILE A 393 21.66 -7.20 33.04
CA ILE A 393 22.95 -6.53 32.87
C ILE A 393 24.07 -7.28 33.59
N PRO A 394 25.30 -7.35 33.04
CA PRO A 394 26.43 -7.96 33.72
C PRO A 394 26.68 -7.34 35.11
N TYR A 395 26.92 -8.19 36.12
CA TYR A 395 27.09 -7.76 37.53
C TYR A 395 28.21 -6.74 37.75
N TRP A 396 29.29 -6.82 36.97
CA TRP A 396 30.40 -5.86 37.05
C TRP A 396 29.98 -4.47 36.56
N LEU A 397 29.12 -4.39 35.54
CA LEU A 397 28.59 -3.14 35.00
C LEU A 397 27.61 -2.49 35.99
N TYR A 398 26.79 -3.31 36.64
CA TYR A 398 25.93 -2.91 37.75
C TYR A 398 26.72 -2.27 38.90
N LYS A 399 27.85 -2.87 39.29
CA LYS A 399 28.77 -2.29 40.29
C LYS A 399 29.51 -1.04 39.79
N LEU A 400 29.98 -1.05 38.54
CA LEU A 400 30.75 0.07 37.95
C LEU A 400 29.92 1.35 37.89
N HIS A 401 28.66 1.25 37.46
CA HIS A 401 27.74 2.39 37.40
C HIS A 401 27.05 2.70 38.74
N GLY A 402 27.37 1.96 39.80
CA GLY A 402 26.84 2.19 41.15
C GLY A 402 25.32 2.00 41.27
N LEU A 403 24.71 1.22 40.37
CA LEU A 403 23.27 0.96 40.36
C LEU A 403 22.78 0.22 41.61
N GLY A 404 23.67 -0.42 42.36
CA GLY A 404 23.34 -1.07 43.64
C GLY A 404 23.42 -0.19 44.88
N VAL A 405 23.60 1.12 44.71
CA VAL A 405 23.52 2.08 45.81
C VAL A 405 22.16 2.76 45.76
N GLU A 406 21.37 2.56 46.81
CA GLU A 406 20.02 3.10 46.96
C GLU A 406 20.07 4.55 47.47
N TYR A 407 19.42 5.46 46.75
CA TYR A 407 19.27 6.87 47.12
C TYR A 407 17.78 7.23 47.28
N PRO A 408 17.26 7.32 48.51
CA PRO A 408 15.87 7.72 48.75
C PRO A 408 15.66 9.23 48.58
N CYS A 409 14.52 9.63 48.01
CA CYS A 409 14.08 11.03 47.93
C CYS A 409 12.69 11.20 48.58
N GLU A 410 12.61 11.97 49.66
CA GLU A 410 11.36 12.16 50.42
C GLU A 410 10.35 13.01 49.65
N ILE A 411 10.81 14.03 48.92
CA ILE A 411 9.96 14.90 48.08
C ILE A 411 9.23 14.10 46.98
N CYS A 412 9.81 13.00 46.50
CA CYS A 412 9.19 12.10 45.53
C CYS A 412 8.33 10.99 46.17
N GLY A 413 7.93 11.12 47.44
CA GLY A 413 7.16 10.09 48.14
C GLY A 413 8.01 8.94 48.67
N ASN A 414 9.26 9.25 49.08
CA ASN A 414 10.27 8.28 49.53
C ASN A 414 10.65 7.23 48.46
N PHE A 415 10.61 7.64 47.19
CA PHE A 415 11.04 6.81 46.07
C PHE A 415 12.55 6.58 46.12
N VAL A 416 12.98 5.34 45.89
CA VAL A 416 14.38 4.92 45.93
C VAL A 416 14.95 4.90 44.52
N TYR A 417 15.90 5.79 44.24
CA TYR A 417 16.63 5.82 42.99
C TYR A 417 17.86 4.91 43.06
N MET A 418 18.00 4.05 42.07
CA MET A 418 19.14 3.14 41.93
C MET A 418 20.29 3.83 41.20
N GLY A 419 21.35 4.13 41.95
CA GLY A 419 22.56 4.74 41.42
C GLY A 419 22.52 6.27 41.29
N ARG A 420 23.71 6.87 41.38
CA ARG A 420 23.90 8.32 41.48
C ARG A 420 23.45 9.07 40.22
N ARG A 421 23.64 8.50 39.03
CA ARG A 421 23.25 9.17 37.77
C ARG A 421 21.73 9.31 37.63
N ALA A 422 20.98 8.28 38.01
CA ALA A 422 19.52 8.33 38.02
C ALA A 422 19.02 9.33 39.07
N PHE A 423 19.65 9.32 40.24
CA PHE A 423 19.39 10.30 41.29
C PHE A 423 19.74 11.73 40.85
N ASP A 424 20.83 12.01 40.15
CA ASP A 424 21.11 13.40 39.73
C ASP A 424 20.14 13.88 38.63
N LYS A 425 19.60 12.96 37.83
CA LYS A 425 18.60 13.26 36.79
C LYS A 425 17.22 13.56 37.38
N HIS A 426 16.81 12.86 38.45
CA HIS A 426 15.46 12.95 39.00
C HIS A 426 15.07 14.37 39.47
N PHE A 427 16.03 15.21 39.87
CA PHE A 427 15.76 16.60 40.25
C PHE A 427 15.15 17.44 39.12
N SER A 428 15.39 17.05 37.86
CA SER A 428 14.81 17.68 36.67
C SER A 428 13.56 16.97 36.13
N GLU A 429 13.19 15.83 36.72
CA GLU A 429 12.05 15.02 36.28
C GLU A 429 10.73 15.57 36.80
N ALA A 430 9.65 15.29 36.06
CA ALA A 430 8.33 15.83 36.33
C ALA A 430 7.80 15.47 37.74
N LEU A 431 8.13 14.28 38.25
CA LEU A 431 7.69 13.83 39.58
C LEU A 431 8.29 14.69 40.70
N HIS A 432 9.58 14.98 40.64
CA HIS A 432 10.24 15.81 41.64
C HIS A 432 9.77 17.27 41.56
N ILE A 433 9.64 17.80 40.34
CA ILE A 433 9.09 19.14 40.10
C ILE A 433 7.65 19.24 40.61
N PHE A 434 6.84 18.20 40.39
CA PHE A 434 5.48 18.13 40.90
C PHE A 434 5.45 18.05 42.43
N GLY A 435 6.33 17.25 43.05
CA GLY A 435 6.51 17.21 44.50
C GLY A 435 6.82 18.59 45.09
N LEU A 436 7.76 19.33 44.50
CA LEU A 436 8.07 20.71 44.89
C LEU A 436 6.87 21.65 44.72
N LYS A 437 6.11 21.53 43.63
CA LYS A 437 4.89 22.32 43.40
C LYS A 437 3.81 22.04 44.43
N CYS A 438 3.62 20.77 44.84
CA CYS A 438 2.68 20.39 45.89
C CYS A 438 3.05 20.97 47.26
N LEU A 439 4.34 21.24 47.50
CA LEU A 439 4.83 21.94 48.70
C LEU A 439 4.66 23.47 48.63
N GLY A 440 4.12 24.01 47.52
CA GLY A 440 3.93 25.45 47.31
C GLY A 440 5.14 26.17 46.68
N ILE A 441 6.20 25.43 46.34
CA ILE A 441 7.40 25.97 45.68
C ILE A 441 7.12 26.06 44.18
N THR A 442 6.61 27.21 43.74
CA THR A 442 6.12 27.41 42.37
C THR A 442 7.11 28.14 41.45
N SER A 443 8.19 28.69 41.99
CA SER A 443 9.18 29.49 41.26
C SER A 443 10.60 28.99 41.51
N ASN A 444 11.44 29.03 40.48
CA ASN A 444 12.87 28.68 40.54
C ASN A 444 13.18 27.27 41.09
N THR A 445 12.53 26.24 40.54
CA THR A 445 12.76 24.83 40.93
C THR A 445 14.21 24.38 40.81
N ASN A 446 15.02 25.01 39.95
CA ASN A 446 16.45 24.72 39.80
C ASN A 446 17.30 25.06 41.04
N LEU A 447 16.87 26.02 41.88
CA LEU A 447 17.55 26.34 43.14
C LEU A 447 17.43 25.23 44.19
N PHE A 448 16.46 24.34 44.01
CA PHE A 448 16.17 23.22 44.92
C PHE A 448 16.85 21.92 44.48
N ARG A 449 17.78 21.99 43.52
CA ARG A 449 18.58 20.83 43.11
C ARG A 449 19.41 20.33 44.29
N GLU A 450 19.51 19.01 44.44
CA GLU A 450 20.19 18.31 45.55
C GLU A 450 19.45 18.29 46.89
N ILE A 451 18.25 18.88 46.99
CA ILE A 451 17.42 18.81 48.20
C ILE A 451 16.50 17.61 48.11
N THR A 452 16.59 16.67 49.06
CA THR A 452 15.72 15.49 49.13
C THR A 452 14.70 15.54 50.24
N ARG A 453 15.01 16.23 51.34
CA ARG A 453 14.16 16.33 52.52
C ARG A 453 13.14 17.45 52.36
N ILE A 454 11.90 17.16 52.74
CA ILE A 454 10.79 18.11 52.65
C ILE A 454 11.03 19.31 53.58
N GLU A 455 11.53 19.07 54.80
CA GLU A 455 11.81 20.12 55.78
C GLU A 455 12.83 21.14 55.28
N ASP A 456 13.88 20.68 54.59
CA ASP A 456 14.96 21.53 54.10
C ASP A 456 14.47 22.39 52.91
N ALA A 457 13.62 21.82 52.06
CA ALA A 457 12.98 22.55 50.97
C ALA A 457 12.07 23.68 51.49
N ILE A 458 11.27 23.41 52.53
CA ILE A 458 10.38 24.42 53.13
C ILE A 458 11.20 25.55 53.79
N LYS A 459 12.23 25.21 54.58
CA LYS A 459 13.10 26.22 55.22
C LYS A 459 13.81 27.11 54.20
N LEU A 460 14.29 26.53 53.10
CA LEU A 460 14.93 27.30 52.04
C LEU A 460 13.93 28.23 51.34
N TRP A 461 12.72 27.74 51.06
CA TRP A 461 11.66 28.54 50.46
C TRP A 461 11.24 29.72 51.34
N GLU A 462 11.04 29.49 52.65
CA GLU A 462 10.73 30.55 53.60
C GLU A 462 11.82 31.63 53.64
N LYS A 463 13.09 31.24 53.60
CA LYS A 463 14.21 32.18 53.57
C LYS A 463 14.21 33.01 52.29
N LEU A 464 13.99 32.37 51.13
CA LEU A 464 13.92 33.07 49.83
C LEU A 464 12.73 34.03 49.76
N GLU A 465 11.59 33.66 50.35
CA GLU A 465 10.42 34.52 50.39
C GLU A 465 10.64 35.74 51.30
N GLN A 466 11.31 35.55 52.45
CA GLN A 466 11.72 36.64 53.34
C GLN A 466 12.71 37.60 52.67
N GLU A 467 13.72 37.07 51.98
CA GLU A 467 14.69 37.89 51.25
C GLU A 467 14.01 38.69 50.11
N ARG A 468 13.11 38.06 49.35
CA ARG A 468 12.35 38.72 48.28
C ARG A 468 11.38 39.77 48.82
N LYS A 469 10.72 39.50 49.96
CA LYS A 469 9.86 40.48 50.63
C LYS A 469 10.68 41.67 51.11
N LYS A 470 11.85 41.43 51.71
CA LYS A 470 12.76 42.49 52.16
C LYS A 470 13.30 43.32 51.00
N GLU A 471 13.63 42.68 49.88
CA GLU A 471 14.07 43.38 48.66
C GLU A 471 12.93 44.25 48.08
N ARG A 472 11.70 43.73 48.07
CA ARG A 472 10.51 44.47 47.64
C ARG A 472 10.22 45.66 48.55
N GLU A 473 10.21 45.47 49.87
CA GLU A 473 10.03 46.54 50.86
C GLU A 473 11.13 47.60 50.74
N SER A 474 12.38 47.17 50.55
CA SER A 474 13.51 48.07 50.30
C SER A 474 13.26 48.93 49.06
N ARG A 475 12.79 48.33 47.96
CA ARG A 475 12.54 49.02 46.69
C ARG A 475 11.33 49.97 46.73
N ASP A 476 10.23 49.55 47.37
CA ASP A 476 9.01 50.37 47.49
C ASP A 476 9.24 51.57 48.44
N ASN A 477 10.17 51.48 49.38
CA ASN A 477 10.54 52.59 50.29
C ASN A 477 11.60 53.56 49.72
N VAL A 478 12.10 53.35 48.49
CA VAL A 478 13.12 54.24 47.89
C VAL A 478 12.56 55.62 47.54
N VAL A 479 11.29 55.69 47.11
CA VAL A 479 10.67 56.95 46.67
C VAL A 479 9.65 57.38 47.72
N GLN A 480 10.00 58.44 48.44
CA GLN A 480 9.17 59.06 49.46
C GLN A 480 8.60 60.38 48.91
N MET A 481 7.29 60.55 49.01
CA MET A 481 6.55 61.74 48.58
C MET A 481 6.02 62.46 49.84
N GLU A 482 6.09 63.78 49.84
CA GLU A 482 5.54 64.64 50.91
C GLU A 482 4.14 65.13 50.53
N ASP A 483 3.19 65.06 51.47
CA ASP A 483 1.87 65.69 51.33
C ASP A 483 1.89 67.20 51.65
N ALA A 484 0.76 67.88 51.44
CA ALA A 484 0.63 69.31 51.71
C ALA A 484 0.78 69.69 53.21
N GLU A 485 0.67 68.71 54.11
CA GLU A 485 0.87 68.87 55.56
C GLU A 485 2.30 68.53 56.00
N GLY A 486 3.15 68.06 55.07
CA GLY A 486 4.54 67.70 55.30
C GLY A 486 4.76 66.28 55.83
N ASN A 487 3.76 65.39 55.76
CA ASN A 487 3.94 63.98 56.10
C ASN A 487 4.58 63.24 54.91
N VAL A 488 5.63 62.48 55.22
CA VAL A 488 6.39 61.71 54.23
C VAL A 488 5.83 60.29 54.14
N MET A 489 5.46 59.86 52.94
CA MET A 489 4.94 58.50 52.70
C MET A 489 5.46 57.89 51.40
N PRO A 490 5.52 56.55 51.27
CA PRO A 490 5.93 55.88 50.03
C PRO A 490 5.05 56.30 48.84
N GLU A 491 5.66 56.47 47.67
CA GLU A 491 4.99 56.94 46.43
C GLU A 491 3.68 56.18 46.13
N ARG A 492 3.67 54.87 46.34
CA ARG A 492 2.47 54.06 46.10
C ARG A 492 1.30 54.44 47.02
N ILE A 493 1.59 54.71 48.29
CA ILE A 493 0.57 55.10 49.28
C ILE A 493 0.09 56.52 48.96
N TYR A 494 1.00 57.42 48.59
CA TYR A 494 0.66 58.76 48.13
C TYR A 494 -0.30 58.73 46.92
N LEU A 495 0.02 57.95 45.89
CA LEU A 495 -0.83 57.84 44.70
C LEU A 495 -2.19 57.18 44.99
N ASP A 496 -2.25 56.19 45.89
CA ASP A 496 -3.51 55.55 46.27
C ASP A 496 -4.39 56.50 47.09
N LEU A 497 -3.82 57.27 48.01
CA LEU A 497 -4.54 58.29 48.78
C LEU A 497 -4.98 59.48 47.91
N GLN A 498 -4.17 59.88 46.93
CA GLN A 498 -4.53 60.89 45.93
C GLN A 498 -5.72 60.42 45.08
N LYS A 499 -5.73 59.15 44.65
CA LYS A 499 -6.87 58.57 43.90
C LYS A 499 -8.13 58.45 44.75
N GLN A 500 -8.00 58.25 46.06
CA GLN A 500 -9.11 58.25 47.00
C GLN A 500 -9.60 59.67 47.34
N GLY A 501 -8.87 60.72 46.94
CA GLY A 501 -9.20 62.12 47.17
C GLY A 501 -9.00 62.58 48.62
N ILE A 502 -8.11 61.90 49.36
CA ILE A 502 -7.83 62.15 50.78
C ILE A 502 -6.61 63.07 50.96
N LEU A 503 -5.78 63.22 49.91
CA LEU A 503 -4.59 64.07 49.85
C LEU A 503 -4.79 65.33 49.03
#